data_AF-F4Q2Z1-F1
#
_entry.id   AF-F4Q2Z1-F1
#
_cell.length_a   1.000
_cell.length_b   1.000
_cell.length_c   1.000
_cell.angle_alpha   90.00
_cell.angle_beta   90.00
_cell.angle_gamma   90.00
#
_symmetry.space_group_name_H-M   'P 1'
#
loop_
_entity.id
_entity.type
_entity.pdbx_description
1 polymer ?
#
loop_
_entity_poly.entity_id
_entity_poly.type
_entity_poly.pdbx_seq_one_letter_code
_entity_poly.pdbx_strand_id
1 'polypeptide(L)'
;MTRYRFPEPEFDEFKDFYQDYLHLNPDQFNERCKMVDAIVTADKKTKQVVDSCSEHLVELKQCENDRSYASFNCLTLHQKFYSCISTNTEKWDRYLKYYLWKNKESYYNYWEDISLKYQQQQQQQQQQQQQQQKK
;
A
#
# COMPACT_ATOMS: atom_id res chain seq x y z
N MET A 1 23.52 18.64 -5.82
CA MET A 1 22.97 17.84 -4.70
C MET A 1 21.75 17.10 -5.22
N THR A 2 21.93 15.85 -5.63
CA THR A 2 20.83 14.94 -5.98
C THR A 2 20.07 14.66 -4.69
N ARG A 3 18.85 15.18 -4.56
CA ARG A 3 17.96 14.84 -3.44
C ARG A 3 17.69 13.34 -3.54
N TYR A 4 18.29 12.53 -2.68
CA TYR A 4 18.03 11.10 -2.62
C TYR A 4 16.52 10.91 -2.41
N ARG A 5 15.82 10.53 -3.47
CA ARG A 5 14.38 10.34 -3.48
C ARG A 5 14.16 8.92 -3.00
N PHE A 6 13.42 8.75 -1.91
CA PHE A 6 12.92 7.45 -1.50
C PHE A 6 12.17 6.85 -2.71
N PRO A 7 12.69 5.77 -3.33
CA PRO A 7 12.04 5.19 -4.49
C PRO A 7 10.66 4.67 -4.10
N GLU A 8 9.74 4.66 -5.05
CA GLU A 8 8.41 4.08 -4.83
C GLU A 8 8.57 2.60 -4.42
N PRO A 9 7.96 2.16 -3.31
CA PRO A 9 7.99 0.77 -2.89
C PRO A 9 7.39 -0.16 -3.94
N GLU A 10 8.08 -1.27 -4.24
CA GLU A 10 7.49 -2.36 -5.00
C GLU A 10 6.55 -3.16 -4.10
N PHE A 11 5.24 -3.05 -4.35
CA PHE A 11 4.20 -3.85 -3.72
C PHE A 11 3.92 -5.13 -4.53
N ASP A 12 4.97 -5.80 -5.00
CA ASP A 12 4.92 -6.85 -6.03
C ASP A 12 4.03 -8.07 -5.70
N GLU A 13 3.84 -8.38 -4.42
CA GLU A 13 2.88 -9.40 -3.95
C GLU A 13 1.42 -9.01 -4.11
N PHE A 14 1.16 -7.76 -4.50
CA PHE A 14 -0.16 -7.19 -4.68
C PHE A 14 -0.37 -6.67 -6.10
N LYS A 15 0.50 -7.01 -7.07
CA LYS A 15 0.51 -6.44 -8.44
C LYS A 15 -0.87 -6.31 -9.09
N ASP A 16 -1.78 -7.25 -8.82
CA ASP A 16 -3.21 -7.13 -9.12
C ASP A 16 -4.08 -7.39 -7.88
N PHE A 17 -3.86 -6.63 -6.80
CA PHE A 17 -4.60 -6.71 -5.53
C PHE A 17 -6.10 -6.78 -5.76
N TYR A 18 -6.58 -5.96 -6.70
CA TYR A 18 -7.95 -5.95 -7.13
C TYR A 18 -8.41 -7.26 -7.81
N GLN A 19 -7.62 -7.85 -8.71
CA GLN A 19 -7.97 -9.14 -9.36
C GLN A 19 -8.01 -10.30 -8.37
N ASP A 20 -7.11 -10.29 -7.39
CA ASP A 20 -7.05 -11.36 -6.41
C ASP A 20 -8.27 -11.36 -5.47
N TYR A 21 -8.88 -10.18 -5.25
CA TYR A 21 -10.03 -10.00 -4.34
C TYR A 21 -11.33 -9.61 -5.03
N LEU A 22 -11.36 -9.72 -6.35
CA LEU A 22 -12.51 -9.36 -7.21
C LEU A 22 -13.79 -10.13 -6.89
N HIS A 23 -13.63 -11.35 -6.36
CA HIS A 23 -14.71 -12.25 -5.96
C HIS A 23 -15.34 -11.89 -4.61
N LEU A 24 -14.71 -11.01 -3.82
CA LEU A 24 -15.24 -10.58 -2.53
C LEU A 24 -16.39 -9.59 -2.74
N ASN A 25 -17.27 -9.49 -1.75
CA ASN A 25 -18.22 -8.38 -1.71
C ASN A 25 -17.55 -7.10 -1.14
N PRO A 26 -18.15 -5.92 -1.31
CA PRO A 26 -17.52 -4.64 -0.91
C PRO A 26 -17.08 -4.55 0.56
N ASP A 27 -17.81 -5.18 1.48
CA ASP A 27 -17.46 -5.18 2.91
C ASP A 27 -16.22 -6.04 3.18
N GLN A 28 -16.18 -7.24 2.61
CA GLN A 28 -15.04 -8.16 2.68
C GLN A 28 -13.78 -7.58 2.03
N PHE A 29 -13.93 -6.87 0.91
CA PHE A 29 -12.82 -6.17 0.26
C PHE A 29 -12.24 -5.06 1.16
N ASN A 30 -13.11 -4.27 1.80
CA ASN A 30 -12.67 -3.24 2.74
C ASN A 30 -11.93 -3.81 3.96
N GLU A 31 -12.37 -4.96 4.48
CA GLU A 31 -11.66 -5.67 5.56
C GLU A 31 -10.28 -6.15 5.11
N ARG A 32 -10.15 -6.67 3.89
CA ARG A 32 -8.85 -7.06 3.32
C ARG A 32 -7.90 -5.87 3.17
N CYS A 33 -8.38 -4.72 2.70
CA CYS A 33 -7.58 -3.50 2.65
C CYS A 33 -7.04 -3.12 4.04
N LYS A 34 -7.87 -3.21 5.09
CA LYS A 34 -7.44 -2.95 6.48
C LYS A 34 -6.39 -3.95 6.98
N MET A 35 -6.55 -5.23 6.64
CA MET A 35 -5.57 -6.28 7.01
C MET A 35 -4.23 -6.06 6.32
N VAL A 36 -4.23 -5.65 5.05
CA VAL A 36 -3.00 -5.37 4.28
C VAL A 36 -2.30 -4.13 4.83
N ASP A 37 -3.07 -3.09 5.18
CA ASP A 37 -2.56 -1.93 5.90
C ASP A 37 -1.92 -2.30 7.26
N ALA A 38 -2.37 -3.39 7.90
CA ALA A 38 -1.76 -3.90 9.12
C ALA A 38 -0.54 -4.81 8.88
N ILE A 39 -0.57 -5.69 7.87
CA ILE A 39 0.42 -6.75 7.63
C ILE A 39 1.67 -6.21 6.92
N VAL A 40 1.51 -5.35 5.90
CA VAL A 40 2.65 -4.84 5.11
C VAL A 40 3.50 -3.87 5.95
N THR A 41 2.90 -3.30 7.00
CA THR A 41 3.47 -2.25 7.84
C THR A 41 4.49 -2.75 8.86
N ALA A 42 4.55 -4.05 9.17
CA ALA A 42 5.46 -4.57 10.19
C ALA A 42 6.89 -4.88 9.67
N ASP A 43 7.02 -5.76 8.66
CA ASP A 43 8.35 -6.27 8.24
C ASP A 43 8.90 -5.60 6.99
N LYS A 44 8.08 -5.40 5.95
CA LYS A 44 8.54 -4.83 4.67
C LYS A 44 8.82 -3.34 4.76
N LYS A 45 7.95 -2.62 5.48
CA LYS A 45 8.15 -1.21 5.81
C LYS A 45 9.49 -1.02 6.50
N THR A 46 9.76 -1.79 7.54
CA THR A 46 11.03 -1.71 8.30
C THR A 46 12.23 -1.96 7.39
N LYS A 47 12.23 -3.04 6.60
CA LYS A 47 13.35 -3.37 5.71
C LYS A 47 13.62 -2.31 4.65
N GLN A 48 12.61 -1.94 3.84
CA GLN A 48 12.82 -0.98 2.74
C GLN A 48 13.14 0.43 3.25
N VAL A 49 12.54 0.85 4.36
CA VAL A 49 12.86 2.13 5.00
C VAL A 49 14.30 2.13 5.50
N VAL A 50 14.75 1.06 6.16
CA VAL A 50 16.15 0.93 6.62
C VAL A 50 17.13 0.89 5.45
N ASP A 51 16.85 0.11 4.40
CA ASP A 51 17.71 0.01 3.21
C ASP A 51 17.88 1.37 2.53
N SER A 52 16.80 2.17 2.47
CA SER A 52 16.84 3.54 1.92
C SER A 52 17.68 4.53 2.73
N CYS A 53 18.02 4.18 3.97
CA CYS A 53 18.84 4.97 4.88
C CYS A 53 20.22 4.33 5.13
N SER A 54 20.60 3.36 4.28
CA SER A 54 21.83 2.57 4.43
C SER A 54 23.11 3.40 4.49
N GLU A 55 23.21 4.50 3.74
CA GLU A 55 24.36 5.42 3.80
C GLU A 55 24.57 5.97 5.22
N HIS A 56 23.50 6.44 5.88
CA HIS A 56 23.56 6.94 7.26
C HIS A 56 23.82 5.82 8.28
N LEU A 57 23.35 4.60 8.00
CA LEU A 57 23.63 3.44 8.83
C LEU A 57 25.11 3.06 8.79
N VAL A 58 25.74 3.11 7.61
CA VAL A 58 27.17 2.83 7.44
C VAL A 58 28.01 3.87 8.18
N GLU A 59 27.71 5.17 8.03
CA GLU A 59 28.40 6.24 8.76
C GLU A 59 28.30 6.05 10.28
N LEU A 60 27.09 5.71 10.76
CA LEU A 60 26.86 5.44 12.18
C LEU A 60 27.69 4.23 12.66
N LYS A 61 27.68 3.12 11.91
CA LYS A 61 28.44 1.91 12.25
C LYS A 61 29.95 2.14 12.26
N GLN A 62 30.46 2.96 11.34
CA GLN A 62 31.86 3.35 11.33
C GLN A 62 32.22 4.15 12.59
N CYS A 63 31.38 5.12 12.97
CA CYS A 63 31.59 5.87 14.21
C CYS A 63 31.56 4.98 15.47
N GLU A 64 30.65 4.00 15.50
CA GLU A 64 30.54 3.01 16.59
C GLU A 64 31.78 2.10 16.66
N ASN A 65 32.37 1.74 15.52
CA ASN A 65 33.53 0.84 15.44
C ASN A 65 34.87 1.56 15.69
N ASP A 66 34.99 2.82 15.30
CA ASP A 66 36.25 3.59 15.38
C ASP A 66 36.57 4.10 16.80
N ARG A 67 35.65 4.00 17.77
CA ARG A 67 35.84 4.57 19.12
C ARG A 67 35.58 3.57 20.24
N SER A 68 36.61 3.35 21.06
CA SER A 68 36.55 2.55 22.29
C SER A 68 35.79 3.21 23.45
N TYR A 69 35.39 4.49 23.38
CA TYR A 69 34.72 5.16 24.49
C TYR A 69 33.65 6.20 24.04
N ALA A 70 32.45 6.00 24.60
CA ALA A 70 31.27 6.88 24.64
C ALA A 70 30.44 7.06 23.33
N SER A 71 29.24 6.46 23.36
CA SER A 71 28.10 6.64 22.44
C SER A 71 27.73 8.10 22.13
N PHE A 72 28.13 9.05 22.98
CA PHE A 72 27.87 10.48 22.79
C PHE A 72 28.55 11.06 21.53
N ASN A 73 29.66 10.48 21.09
CA ASN A 73 30.40 10.94 19.92
C ASN A 73 29.70 10.66 18.58
N CYS A 74 28.73 9.74 18.57
CA CYS A 74 27.96 9.39 17.37
C CYS A 74 26.54 9.96 17.40
N LEU A 75 26.20 10.83 18.37
CA LEU A 75 24.84 11.37 18.56
C LEU A 75 24.28 12.01 17.28
N THR A 76 25.09 12.82 16.58
CA THR A 76 24.68 13.47 15.33
C THR A 76 24.38 12.44 14.22
N LEU A 77 25.12 11.33 14.18
CA LEU A 77 24.90 10.26 13.20
C LEU A 77 23.66 9.43 13.54
N HIS A 78 23.41 9.17 14.83
CA HIS A 78 22.14 8.59 15.29
C HIS A 78 20.96 9.47 14.87
N GLN A 79 21.03 10.78 15.12
CA GLN A 79 19.96 11.71 14.74
C GLN A 79 19.72 11.71 13.22
N LYS A 80 20.78 11.71 12.41
CA LYS A 80 20.65 11.63 10.94
C LYS A 80 19.98 10.33 10.49
N PHE A 81 20.44 9.19 11.01
CA PHE A 81 19.87 7.89 10.66
C PHE A 81 18.39 7.81 11.04
N TYR A 82 18.03 8.11 12.30
CA TYR A 82 16.64 8.04 12.75
C TYR A 82 15.74 9.09 12.10
N SER A 83 16.25 10.27 11.76
CA SER A 83 15.52 11.28 10.99
C SER A 83 15.20 10.78 9.57
N CYS A 84 16.16 10.10 8.92
CA CYS A 84 15.92 9.44 7.64
C CYS A 84 14.84 8.35 7.76
N ILE A 85 14.94 7.47 8.75
CA ILE A 85 13.94 6.42 9.01
C ILE A 85 12.55 7.02 9.20
N SER A 86 12.42 8.04 10.05
CA SER A 86 11.13 8.70 10.31
C SER A 86 10.55 9.31 9.03
N THR A 87 11.37 10.04 8.27
CA THR A 87 10.93 10.69 7.04
C THR A 87 10.50 9.68 5.98
N ASN A 88 11.26 8.59 5.81
CA ASN A 88 10.96 7.59 4.79
C ASN A 88 9.82 6.65 5.21
N THR A 89 9.60 6.46 6.52
CA THR A 89 8.40 5.83 7.08
C THR A 89 7.14 6.58 6.64
N GLU A 90 7.11 7.91 6.80
CA GLU A 90 5.95 8.70 6.37
C GLU A 90 5.71 8.63 4.85
N LYS A 91 6.78 8.63 4.05
CA LYS A 91 6.68 8.49 2.60
C LYS A 91 6.11 7.12 2.24
N TRP A 92 6.61 6.06 2.87
CA TRP A 92 6.12 4.71 2.67
C TRP A 92 4.63 4.59 2.98
N ASP A 93 4.17 5.17 4.09
CA ASP A 93 2.75 5.20 4.46
C ASP A 93 1.89 5.95 3.44
N ARG A 94 2.41 7.03 2.84
CA ARG A 94 1.71 7.74 1.75
C ARG A 94 1.61 6.88 0.49
N TYR A 95 2.68 6.18 0.12
CA TYR A 95 2.68 5.28 -1.03
C TYR A 95 1.69 4.12 -0.83
N LEU A 96 1.67 3.49 0.36
CA LEU A 96 0.72 2.43 0.67
C LEU A 96 -0.73 2.94 0.60
N LYS A 97 -1.02 4.10 1.18
CA LYS A 97 -2.37 4.71 1.10
C LYS A 97 -2.79 4.97 -0.33
N TYR A 98 -1.90 5.55 -1.14
CA TYR A 98 -2.17 5.81 -2.55
C TYR A 98 -2.43 4.50 -3.32
N TYR A 99 -1.61 3.48 -3.07
CA TYR A 99 -1.73 2.17 -3.67
C TYR A 99 -3.08 1.50 -3.35
N LEU A 100 -3.46 1.46 -2.07
CA LEU A 100 -4.74 0.90 -1.63
C LEU A 100 -5.93 1.70 -2.18
N TRP A 101 -5.83 3.03 -2.22
CA TRP A 101 -6.88 3.89 -2.76
C TRP A 101 -7.11 3.66 -4.26
N LYS A 102 -6.05 3.62 -5.07
CA LYS A 102 -6.14 3.38 -6.51
C LYS A 102 -6.78 2.01 -6.83
N ASN A 103 -6.41 0.99 -6.07
CA ASN A 103 -7.02 -0.33 -6.19
C ASN A 103 -8.49 -0.34 -5.76
N LYS A 104 -8.84 0.42 -4.71
CA LYS A 104 -10.22 0.56 -4.25
C LYS A 104 -11.11 1.22 -5.32
N GLU A 105 -10.66 2.30 -5.95
CA GLU A 105 -11.41 2.96 -7.02
C GLU A 105 -11.73 2.00 -8.18
N SER A 106 -10.71 1.25 -8.63
CA SER A 106 -10.88 0.25 -9.70
C SER A 106 -11.86 -0.87 -9.30
N TYR A 107 -11.86 -1.26 -8.02
CA TYR A 107 -12.79 -2.25 -7.48
C TYR A 107 -14.26 -1.80 -7.50
N TYR A 108 -14.53 -0.57 -7.05
CA TYR A 108 -15.91 -0.08 -7.03
C TYR A 108 -16.47 0.14 -8.43
N ASN A 109 -15.66 0.63 -9.37
CA ASN A 109 -16.07 0.80 -10.76
C ASN A 109 -16.52 -0.53 -11.39
N TYR A 110 -15.81 -1.62 -11.11
CA TYR A 110 -16.22 -2.95 -11.60
C TYR A 110 -17.54 -3.44 -10.99
N TRP A 111 -17.73 -3.26 -9.69
CA TRP A 111 -18.96 -3.68 -9.02
C TRP A 111 -20.18 -2.88 -9.47
N GLU A 112 -20.00 -1.59 -9.74
CA GLU A 112 -21.03 -0.74 -10.34
C GLU A 112 -21.41 -1.25 -11.74
N ASP A 113 -20.43 -1.58 -12.58
CA ASP A 113 -20.65 -2.17 -13.90
C ASP A 113 -21.39 -3.52 -13.84
N ILE A 114 -21.05 -4.38 -12.89
CA ILE A 114 -21.77 -5.65 -12.67
C ILE A 114 -23.21 -5.39 -12.23
N SER A 115 -23.42 -4.50 -11.27
CA SER A 115 -24.74 -4.17 -10.76
C SER A 115 -25.66 -3.64 -11.87
N LEU A 116 -25.13 -2.75 -12.71
CA LEU A 116 -25.84 -2.21 -13.88
C LEU A 116 -26.22 -3.31 -14.88
N LYS A 117 -25.29 -4.22 -15.21
CA LYS A 117 -25.58 -5.36 -16.10
C LYS A 117 -26.68 -6.25 -15.53
N TYR A 118 -26.66 -6.51 -14.23
CA TYR A 118 -27.67 -7.33 -13.57
C TYR A 118 -29.05 -6.67 -13.57
N GLN A 119 -29.13 -5.37 -13.30
CA GLN A 119 -30.37 -4.59 -13.39
C GLN A 119 -30.95 -4.59 -14.81
N GLN A 120 -30.11 -4.38 -15.83
CA GLN A 120 -30.54 -4.41 -17.22
C GLN A 120 -31.10 -5.77 -17.62
N GLN A 121 -30.46 -6.87 -17.21
CA GLN A 121 -30.97 -8.23 -17.45
C GLN A 121 -32.32 -8.47 -16.78
N GLN A 122 -32.50 -8.02 -15.52
CA GLN A 122 -33.78 -8.16 -14.83
C GLN A 122 -34.90 -7.36 -15.51
N GLN A 123 -34.63 -6.13 -15.95
CA GLN A 123 -35.60 -5.33 -16.69
C GLN A 123 -36.00 -5.98 -18.02
N GLN A 124 -35.04 -6.54 -18.77
CA GLN A 124 -35.33 -7.26 -20.02
C GLN A 124 -36.19 -8.50 -19.76
N GLN A 125 -35.90 -9.28 -18.72
CA GLN A 125 -36.69 -10.45 -18.36
C GLN A 125 -38.12 -10.07 -17.95
N GLN A 126 -38.31 -9.00 -17.17
CA GLN A 126 -39.64 -8.52 -16.81
C GLN A 126 -40.45 -8.03 -18.02
N GLN A 127 -39.82 -7.32 -18.96
CA GLN A 127 -40.49 -6.89 -20.19
C GLN A 127 -40.91 -8.08 -21.06
N GLN A 128 -40.08 -9.11 -21.17
CA GLN A 128 -40.44 -10.33 -21.91
C GLN A 128 -41.61 -11.08 -21.26
N GLN A 129 -41.63 -11.20 -19.92
CA GLN A 129 -42.75 -11.83 -19.20
C GLN A 129 -44.05 -11.05 -19.37
N GLN A 130 -44.02 -9.71 -19.31
CA GLN A 130 -45.22 -8.89 -19.53
C GLN A 130 -45.76 -8.97 -20.97
N GLN A 131 -44.88 -9.15 -21.97
CA GLN A 131 -45.30 -9.35 -23.37
C GLN A 131 -45.91 -10.74 -23.60
N GLN A 132 -45.46 -11.77 -22.87
CA GLN A 132 -46.03 -13.12 -22.95
C GLN A 132 -47.40 -13.22 -22.26
N GLN A 133 -47.67 -12.43 -21.21
CA GLN A 133 -48.97 -12.41 -20.53
C GLN A 133 -50.06 -11.59 -21.26
N LYS A 134 -49.68 -10.78 -22.26
CA LYS A 134 -50.60 -9.96 -23.07
C LYS A 134 -50.99 -10.61 -24.40
N LYS A 135 -50.53 -11.82 -24.68
CA LYS A 135 -50.92 -12.66 -25.83
C LYS A 135 -51.79 -13.81 -25.34
#